data_AF-A0A3A5W5I5-F1
#
_entry.id   AF-A0A3A5W5I5-F1
#
_cell.length_a   1.000
_cell.length_b   1.000
_cell.length_c   1.000
_cell.angle_alpha   90.00
_cell.angle_beta   90.00
_cell.angle_gamma   90.00
#
_symmetry.space_group_name_H-M   'P 1'
#
loop_
_entity.id
_entity.type
_entity.pdbx_description
1 polymer ?
#
loop_
_entity_poly.entity_id
_entity_poly.type
_entity_poly.pdbx_seq_one_letter_code
_entity_poly.pdbx_strand_id
1 'polypeptide(L)'
;LEENRWAMNPLIDGDVNLDSDGDSFDCNEDGTIDVNETFSNLREWESRTWGKYLNRDTVPSGIIDFGEDAMAAYQEELGYSLIQAQSALYLDFVEKGQDSQDRMAKINTYDSENFNRSLRGVADPTHPDSDGDGIPDGWEYCYATFGMDDITTINHWASNPLNPWDVNYDGDHDGWYDRTSFDIPAEQGTWDGRVFTPSGQLIQNGLGDLPFTNFMEYDNETRPDLNDSDEDSRTFVTTIENDLVTSHVRDYNYSDGREVFKYGSNPSDNDTDGDMLPDWYEYKMGWNENNDNFSTYLEIRVVWIDVATGGPCDTSTTSCLPLSQDGSGGTLSRPDLEFTWFTMDPSDPNDANFDPDQDGNWDCSGAGCTYESYSNFQEFYAITANDYSSPNAVRLSGLTYDGAPVTEGWQFRAALLGLGQTNELTLNYLKLDKYAGMDRQYGFVVDDGDTNFLIVDPSDDVVLMAGNRTDAWEIYYSGSPNTPPVRNVGEHEFGWYLLDFDDDHLAEGSSPINWDTDGDWMNDWFEVRDDEEDGVRGDSSPIRYDSRTTS
;
A
#
# COMPACT_ATOMS: atom_id res chain seq x y z
N LEU A 1 2.99 -51.44 11.20
CA LEU A 1 4.12 -50.51 11.38
C LEU A 1 3.94 -49.29 10.47
N GLU A 2 3.47 -49.46 9.23
CA GLU A 2 3.15 -48.33 8.33
C GLU A 2 1.77 -47.70 8.50
N GLU A 3 0.85 -48.31 9.27
CA GLU A 3 -0.51 -47.78 9.49
C GLU A 3 -0.64 -46.78 10.65
N ASN A 4 0.47 -46.43 11.32
CA ASN A 4 0.46 -45.58 12.51
C ASN A 4 1.18 -44.26 12.20
N ARG A 5 0.68 -43.53 11.20
CA ARG A 5 1.29 -42.31 10.63
C ARG A 5 1.35 -41.13 11.61
N TRP A 6 0.58 -41.20 12.69
CA TRP A 6 0.37 -40.12 13.66
C TRP A 6 1.22 -40.24 14.92
N ALA A 7 2.10 -41.23 15.02
CA ALA A 7 3.02 -41.34 16.15
C ALA A 7 4.40 -41.03 15.60
N MET A 8 5.05 -39.96 16.09
CA MET A 8 6.49 -39.74 15.91
C MET A 8 7.23 -40.96 16.48
N ASN A 9 7.37 -41.95 15.63
CA ASN A 9 8.02 -43.21 15.83
C ASN A 9 9.51 -42.96 15.61
N PRO A 10 10.33 -43.03 16.67
CA PRO A 10 11.76 -42.71 16.58
C PRO A 10 12.57 -43.71 15.71
N LEU A 11 11.89 -44.64 15.02
CA LEU A 11 12.46 -45.61 14.08
C LEU A 11 12.09 -45.29 12.62
N ILE A 12 11.35 -44.22 12.35
CA ILE A 12 10.96 -43.77 11.01
C ILE A 12 11.45 -42.33 10.83
N ASP A 13 12.45 -42.12 9.98
CA ASP A 13 13.12 -40.80 9.83
C ASP A 13 12.22 -39.66 9.30
N GLY A 14 11.00 -39.94 8.82
CA GLY A 14 10.15 -38.96 8.14
C GLY A 14 8.75 -38.75 8.72
N ASP A 15 8.41 -39.37 9.85
CA ASP A 15 7.09 -39.18 10.46
C ASP A 15 6.92 -37.81 11.13
N VAL A 16 8.01 -37.23 11.61
CA VAL A 16 8.08 -35.88 12.17
C VAL A 16 7.64 -34.81 11.16
N ASN A 17 7.83 -35.05 9.87
CA ASN A 17 7.50 -34.10 8.80
C ASN A 17 6.13 -34.38 8.16
N LEU A 18 5.36 -35.32 8.71
CA LEU A 18 4.03 -35.59 8.19
C LEU A 18 3.07 -34.52 8.71
N ASP A 19 2.40 -33.85 7.79
CA ASP A 19 1.21 -33.05 8.02
C ASP A 19 -0.01 -33.98 7.79
N SER A 20 -0.77 -34.24 8.85
CA SER A 20 -1.73 -35.36 8.89
C SER A 20 -3.14 -34.93 8.46
N ASP A 21 -3.49 -33.69 8.76
CA ASP A 21 -4.71 -32.93 8.52
C ASP A 21 -4.61 -32.09 7.24
N GLY A 22 -3.40 -31.75 6.83
CA GLY A 22 -3.12 -30.99 5.62
C GLY A 22 -3.38 -29.50 5.79
N ASP A 23 -3.05 -28.94 6.94
CA ASP A 23 -3.36 -27.56 7.35
C ASP A 23 -2.16 -26.60 7.31
N SER A 24 -0.99 -27.08 6.87
CA SER A 24 0.17 -26.20 6.65
C SER A 24 -0.22 -25.00 5.79
N PHE A 25 0.30 -23.82 6.13
CA PHE A 25 -0.08 -22.56 5.50
C PHE A 25 1.15 -21.85 4.91
N ASP A 26 1.00 -21.19 3.78
CA ASP A 26 2.05 -20.51 3.03
C ASP A 26 2.29 -19.10 3.61
N CYS A 27 3.00 -19.03 4.76
CA CYS A 27 3.08 -17.80 5.55
C CYS A 27 3.72 -16.60 4.82
N ASN A 28 4.52 -16.84 3.78
CA ASN A 28 5.17 -15.78 3.00
C ASN A 28 4.52 -15.56 1.62
N GLU A 29 3.48 -16.31 1.31
CA GLU A 29 2.68 -16.22 0.09
C GLU A 29 3.50 -16.34 -1.22
N ASP A 30 4.63 -17.05 -1.17
CA ASP A 30 5.47 -17.28 -2.34
C ASP A 30 4.92 -18.38 -3.28
N GLY A 31 3.79 -18.98 -2.90
CA GLY A 31 3.10 -20.06 -3.58
C GLY A 31 3.64 -21.43 -3.23
N THR A 32 4.58 -21.55 -2.28
CA THR A 32 5.22 -22.81 -1.91
C THR A 32 5.48 -22.97 -0.41
N ILE A 33 4.71 -23.87 0.23
CA ILE A 33 4.94 -24.25 1.63
C ILE A 33 6.32 -24.88 1.83
N ASP A 34 7.17 -24.18 2.58
CA ASP A 34 8.51 -24.61 2.98
C ASP A 34 8.52 -25.33 4.35
N VAL A 35 9.72 -25.69 4.83
CA VAL A 35 9.92 -26.43 6.09
C VAL A 35 9.60 -25.63 7.37
N ASN A 36 9.63 -24.31 7.29
CA ASN A 36 9.27 -23.39 8.36
C ASN A 36 7.76 -23.12 8.39
N GLU A 37 7.10 -23.28 7.26
CA GLU A 37 5.66 -23.09 7.03
C GLU A 37 4.85 -24.38 7.23
N THR A 38 5.52 -25.53 7.21
CA THR A 38 4.87 -26.81 7.47
C THR A 38 4.45 -26.95 8.94
N PHE A 39 3.15 -27.00 9.21
CA PHE A 39 2.60 -27.31 10.54
C PHE A 39 2.51 -28.83 10.79
N SER A 40 3.65 -29.49 10.66
CA SER A 40 3.76 -30.96 10.80
C SER A 40 3.58 -31.46 12.24
N ASN A 41 3.43 -32.78 12.40
CA ASN A 41 3.45 -33.49 13.69
C ASN A 41 4.57 -33.04 14.65
N LEU A 42 5.76 -32.67 14.13
CA LEU A 42 6.84 -32.13 14.95
C LEU A 42 6.52 -30.74 15.47
N ARG A 43 5.99 -29.84 14.63
CA ARG A 43 5.64 -28.47 15.02
C ARG A 43 4.52 -28.48 16.05
N GLU A 44 3.44 -29.22 15.81
CA GLU A 44 2.36 -29.40 16.77
C GLU A 44 2.87 -29.92 18.13
N TRP A 45 3.82 -30.86 18.11
CA TRP A 45 4.41 -31.37 19.35
C TRP A 45 5.35 -30.38 20.02
N GLU A 46 6.14 -29.61 19.26
CA GLU A 46 7.02 -28.57 19.79
C GLU A 46 6.22 -27.42 20.41
N SER A 47 5.04 -27.11 19.87
CA SER A 47 4.13 -26.07 20.36
C SER A 47 3.76 -26.24 21.83
N ARG A 48 3.70 -27.47 22.32
CA ARG A 48 3.44 -27.79 23.73
C ARG A 48 4.50 -27.27 24.70
N THR A 49 5.67 -26.91 24.17
CA THR A 49 6.82 -26.46 24.94
C THR A 49 7.15 -25.03 24.61
N TRP A 50 6.97 -24.61 23.35
CA TRP A 50 7.49 -23.35 22.83
C TRP A 50 6.42 -22.36 22.34
N GLY A 51 5.16 -22.79 22.17
CA GLY A 51 4.25 -22.09 21.26
C GLY A 51 4.83 -22.11 19.85
N LYS A 52 4.91 -20.96 19.17
CA LYS A 52 5.62 -20.89 17.89
C LYS A 52 7.12 -21.07 18.08
N TYR A 53 7.69 -22.12 17.49
CA TYR A 53 9.10 -22.45 17.67
C TYR A 53 10.04 -21.32 17.24
N LEU A 54 9.74 -20.65 16.13
CA LEU A 54 10.58 -19.58 15.58
C LEU A 54 10.48 -18.29 16.42
N ASN A 55 9.32 -18.01 17.02
CA ASN A 55 9.07 -16.81 17.83
C ASN A 55 9.19 -17.05 19.33
N ARG A 56 9.63 -18.24 19.79
CA ARG A 56 9.80 -18.56 21.23
C ARG A 56 10.66 -17.56 22.03
N ASP A 57 11.52 -16.81 21.35
CA ASP A 57 12.42 -15.83 21.95
C ASP A 57 11.75 -14.44 22.13
N THR A 58 10.51 -14.23 21.62
CA THR A 58 9.73 -12.98 21.84
C THR A 58 9.08 -12.93 23.22
N VAL A 59 8.91 -14.09 23.88
CA VAL A 59 8.29 -14.18 25.21
C VAL A 59 9.20 -13.53 26.28
N PRO A 60 8.77 -12.45 26.98
CA PRO A 60 9.66 -11.64 27.83
C PRO A 60 10.24 -12.32 29.06
N SER A 61 9.69 -13.45 29.53
CA SER A 61 10.07 -14.06 30.82
C SER A 61 9.97 -15.59 30.84
N GLY A 62 10.61 -16.25 29.88
CA GLY A 62 10.75 -17.70 29.87
C GLY A 62 10.17 -18.27 28.59
N ILE A 63 9.32 -19.28 28.72
CA ILE A 63 8.62 -19.88 27.60
C ILE A 63 7.17 -20.00 28.03
N ILE A 64 6.25 -19.57 27.17
CA ILE A 64 4.81 -19.76 27.33
C ILE A 64 4.37 -20.62 26.16
N ASP A 65 3.90 -21.82 26.45
CA ASP A 65 3.36 -22.71 25.42
C ASP A 65 1.90 -22.38 25.12
N PHE A 66 1.44 -22.79 23.94
CA PHE A 66 0.05 -22.56 23.49
C PHE A 66 -1.01 -23.08 24.46
N GLY A 67 -0.74 -24.19 25.16
CA GLY A 67 -1.68 -24.74 26.13
C GLY A 67 -1.73 -23.93 27.44
N GLU A 68 -0.59 -23.43 27.92
CA GLU A 68 -0.55 -22.51 29.07
C GLU A 68 -1.29 -21.20 28.75
N ASP A 69 -1.06 -20.66 27.57
CA ASP A 69 -1.70 -19.45 27.06
C ASP A 69 -3.22 -19.59 26.91
N ALA A 70 -3.67 -20.63 26.18
CA ALA A 70 -5.09 -20.90 26.01
C ALA A 70 -5.80 -21.15 27.35
N MET A 71 -5.16 -21.84 28.30
CA MET A 71 -5.72 -21.97 29.65
C MET A 71 -5.85 -20.61 30.35
N ALA A 72 -4.90 -19.70 30.16
CA ALA A 72 -4.99 -18.35 30.71
C ALA A 72 -6.20 -17.61 30.12
N ALA A 73 -6.39 -17.66 28.80
CA ALA A 73 -7.57 -17.11 28.13
C ALA A 73 -8.88 -17.70 28.70
N TYR A 74 -8.99 -19.03 28.85
CA TYR A 74 -10.12 -19.69 29.53
C TYR A 74 -10.40 -19.14 30.94
N GLN A 75 -9.35 -18.83 31.70
CA GLN A 75 -9.48 -18.29 33.05
C GLN A 75 -9.96 -16.83 33.04
N GLU A 76 -9.52 -16.05 32.06
CA GLU A 76 -9.81 -14.62 31.92
C GLU A 76 -11.22 -14.40 31.37
N GLU A 77 -11.56 -15.07 30.27
CA GLU A 77 -12.83 -14.93 29.57
C GLU A 77 -14.01 -15.55 30.33
N LEU A 78 -13.82 -16.74 30.90
CA LEU A 78 -14.90 -17.49 31.55
C LEU A 78 -14.82 -17.53 33.08
N GLY A 79 -13.76 -16.97 33.67
CA GLY A 79 -13.54 -17.03 35.11
C GLY A 79 -13.25 -18.46 35.61
N TYR A 80 -12.75 -19.33 34.74
CA TYR A 80 -12.46 -20.71 35.07
C TYR A 80 -11.35 -20.83 36.12
N SER A 81 -11.43 -21.86 36.96
CA SER A 81 -10.26 -22.31 37.70
C SER A 81 -9.31 -23.07 36.76
N LEU A 82 -8.03 -23.17 37.12
CA LEU A 82 -7.04 -23.91 36.33
C LEU A 82 -7.49 -25.34 35.95
N ILE A 83 -8.22 -26.03 36.83
CA ILE A 83 -8.74 -27.39 36.55
C ILE A 83 -9.86 -27.36 35.51
N GLN A 84 -10.69 -26.31 35.51
CA GLN A 84 -11.75 -26.13 34.51
C GLN A 84 -11.16 -25.75 33.16
N ALA A 85 -10.20 -24.82 33.11
CA ALA A 85 -9.47 -24.46 31.88
C ALA A 85 -8.77 -25.68 31.27
N GLN A 86 -8.07 -26.46 32.10
CA GLN A 86 -7.48 -27.72 31.67
C GLN A 86 -8.51 -28.72 31.13
N SER A 87 -9.70 -28.78 31.74
CA SER A 87 -10.78 -29.63 31.25
C SER A 87 -11.38 -29.13 29.94
N ALA A 88 -11.30 -27.83 29.66
CA ALA A 88 -11.81 -27.24 28.44
C ALA A 88 -10.90 -27.59 27.25
N LEU A 89 -9.58 -27.41 27.36
CA LEU A 89 -8.63 -27.88 26.33
C LEU A 89 -8.79 -29.36 25.99
N TYR A 90 -9.06 -30.20 26.99
CA TYR A 90 -9.36 -31.60 26.75
C TYR A 90 -10.64 -31.78 25.92
N LEU A 91 -11.68 -31.00 26.23
CA LEU A 91 -12.97 -31.05 25.53
C LEU A 91 -12.83 -30.55 24.09
N ASP A 92 -12.15 -29.43 23.88
CA ASP A 92 -11.91 -28.85 22.56
C ASP A 92 -11.29 -29.91 21.65
N PHE A 93 -10.20 -30.53 22.09
CA PHE A 93 -9.54 -31.62 21.35
C PHE A 93 -10.53 -32.75 20.97
N VAL A 94 -11.38 -33.22 21.87
CA VAL A 94 -12.26 -34.38 21.58
C VAL A 94 -13.55 -34.03 20.83
N GLU A 95 -13.98 -32.77 20.85
CA GLU A 95 -15.27 -32.38 20.28
C GLU A 95 -15.23 -32.21 18.75
N LYS A 96 -14.03 -32.16 18.14
CA LYS A 96 -13.83 -31.99 16.69
C LYS A 96 -14.37 -33.14 15.84
N GLY A 97 -14.10 -34.38 16.23
CA GLY A 97 -14.47 -35.53 15.40
C GLY A 97 -14.24 -36.90 16.02
N GLN A 98 -14.64 -37.94 15.28
CA GLN A 98 -14.41 -39.33 15.71
C GLN A 98 -12.91 -39.66 15.75
N ASP A 99 -12.12 -39.11 14.84
CA ASP A 99 -10.68 -39.33 14.77
C ASP A 99 -9.98 -38.72 15.99
N SER A 100 -10.34 -37.48 16.36
CA SER A 100 -9.89 -36.80 17.58
C SER A 100 -10.28 -37.54 18.87
N GLN A 101 -11.51 -38.07 18.94
CA GLN A 101 -11.97 -38.91 20.06
C GLN A 101 -11.18 -40.22 20.17
N ASP A 102 -11.00 -40.91 19.05
CA ASP A 102 -10.25 -42.17 18.98
C ASP A 102 -8.78 -41.92 19.36
N ARG A 103 -8.23 -40.79 18.93
CA ARG A 103 -6.89 -40.31 19.26
C ARG A 103 -6.74 -40.03 20.75
N MET A 104 -7.63 -39.26 21.35
CA MET A 104 -7.60 -38.98 22.78
C MET A 104 -7.78 -40.26 23.61
N ALA A 105 -8.69 -41.15 23.21
CA ALA A 105 -8.86 -42.46 23.84
C ALA A 105 -7.58 -43.31 23.73
N LYS A 106 -6.85 -43.20 22.62
CA LYS A 106 -5.56 -43.85 22.43
C LYS A 106 -4.48 -43.27 23.35
N ILE A 107 -4.36 -41.95 23.42
CA ILE A 107 -3.43 -41.23 24.31
C ILE A 107 -3.64 -41.66 25.77
N ASN A 108 -4.91 -41.76 26.18
CA ASN A 108 -5.30 -42.04 27.57
C ASN A 108 -5.54 -43.53 27.86
N THR A 109 -5.20 -44.44 26.94
CA THR A 109 -5.47 -45.89 27.07
C THR A 109 -4.87 -46.50 28.35
N TYR A 110 -3.68 -46.06 28.77
CA TYR A 110 -2.98 -46.62 29.93
C TYR A 110 -3.06 -45.75 31.20
N ASP A 111 -3.19 -44.44 31.04
CA ASP A 111 -3.39 -43.47 32.11
C ASP A 111 -4.41 -42.44 31.60
N SER A 112 -5.53 -42.29 32.31
CA SER A 112 -6.59 -41.36 31.92
C SER A 112 -6.15 -39.90 31.96
N GLU A 113 -5.05 -39.59 32.65
CA GLU A 113 -4.48 -38.24 32.76
C GLU A 113 -3.25 -38.03 31.86
N ASN A 114 -3.02 -38.90 30.86
CA ASN A 114 -1.80 -38.83 30.06
C ASN A 114 -1.73 -37.54 29.22
N PHE A 115 -2.83 -37.18 28.53
CA PHE A 115 -2.95 -35.90 27.82
C PHE A 115 -2.65 -34.73 28.76
N ASN A 116 -3.37 -34.70 29.87
CA ASN A 116 -3.27 -33.71 30.93
C ASN A 116 -1.87 -33.56 31.55
N ARG A 117 -1.03 -34.59 31.51
CA ARG A 117 0.32 -34.52 32.08
C ARG A 117 1.40 -34.21 31.06
N SER A 118 1.14 -34.49 29.79
CA SER A 118 2.19 -34.55 28.80
C SER A 118 1.88 -33.92 27.46
N LEU A 119 0.64 -33.63 27.09
CA LEU A 119 0.28 -33.18 25.73
C LEU A 119 -0.67 -31.98 25.70
N ARG A 120 -0.83 -31.23 26.81
CA ARG A 120 -1.83 -30.14 26.93
C ARG A 120 -1.68 -28.96 25.96
N GLY A 121 -0.51 -28.77 25.36
CA GLY A 121 -0.28 -27.70 24.36
C GLY A 121 0.00 -28.23 22.96
N VAL A 122 -0.45 -29.45 22.65
CA VAL A 122 -0.33 -30.06 21.32
C VAL A 122 -1.66 -29.86 20.61
N ALA A 123 -1.63 -29.25 19.42
CA ALA A 123 -2.75 -29.24 18.47
C ALA A 123 -3.18 -30.68 18.11
N ASP A 124 -4.39 -30.87 17.62
CA ASP A 124 -4.89 -32.17 17.20
C ASP A 124 -4.42 -32.49 15.77
N PRO A 125 -3.45 -33.42 15.57
CA PRO A 125 -2.90 -33.79 14.26
C PRO A 125 -3.87 -34.65 13.44
N THR A 126 -5.16 -34.54 13.71
CA THR A 126 -6.23 -35.21 12.98
C THR A 126 -7.33 -34.24 12.57
N HIS A 127 -7.19 -32.95 12.88
CA HIS A 127 -8.16 -31.93 12.58
C HIS A 127 -7.46 -30.58 12.34
N PRO A 128 -7.71 -29.91 11.20
CA PRO A 128 -7.00 -28.69 10.80
C PRO A 128 -7.32 -27.43 11.63
N ASP A 129 -8.10 -27.55 12.70
CA ASP A 129 -8.67 -26.44 13.50
C ASP A 129 -8.98 -27.03 14.88
N SER A 130 -8.03 -26.90 15.79
CA SER A 130 -7.95 -27.65 17.04
C SER A 130 -8.90 -27.12 18.10
N ASP A 131 -9.12 -25.81 18.15
CA ASP A 131 -10.01 -25.16 19.10
C ASP A 131 -11.42 -24.87 18.55
N GLY A 132 -11.61 -24.93 17.23
CA GLY A 132 -12.88 -24.86 16.53
C GLY A 132 -13.43 -23.45 16.34
N ASP A 133 -12.57 -22.44 16.34
CA ASP A 133 -12.97 -21.06 16.14
C ASP A 133 -13.23 -20.72 14.64
N GLY A 134 -12.76 -21.57 13.73
CA GLY A 134 -12.93 -21.47 12.29
C GLY A 134 -11.68 -21.03 11.52
N ILE A 135 -10.57 -20.75 12.20
CA ILE A 135 -9.26 -20.47 11.61
C ILE A 135 -8.43 -21.78 11.60
N PRO A 136 -7.66 -22.09 10.54
CA PRO A 136 -6.81 -23.28 10.53
C PRO A 136 -5.57 -23.15 11.41
N ASP A 137 -5.20 -24.23 12.12
CA ASP A 137 -4.06 -24.22 13.06
C ASP A 137 -2.74 -23.81 12.39
N GLY A 138 -2.54 -24.18 11.13
CA GLY A 138 -1.34 -23.82 10.38
C GLY A 138 -1.25 -22.31 10.09
N TRP A 139 -2.38 -21.64 9.84
CA TRP A 139 -2.43 -20.17 9.69
C TRP A 139 -2.13 -19.50 11.03
N GLU A 140 -2.75 -19.99 12.11
CA GLU A 140 -2.51 -19.44 13.43
C GLU A 140 -1.05 -19.64 13.87
N TYR A 141 -0.46 -20.80 13.59
CA TYR A 141 0.96 -21.04 13.84
C TYR A 141 1.86 -20.14 12.98
N CYS A 142 1.49 -19.87 11.72
CA CYS A 142 2.21 -18.97 10.82
C CYS A 142 2.37 -17.59 11.42
N TYR A 143 1.33 -17.03 12.03
CA TYR A 143 1.34 -15.64 12.50
C TYR A 143 1.40 -15.47 14.02
N ALA A 144 1.54 -16.57 14.77
CA ALA A 144 1.63 -16.55 16.22
C ALA A 144 2.80 -15.68 16.73
N THR A 145 2.46 -14.51 17.28
CA THR A 145 3.40 -13.59 17.91
C THR A 145 2.94 -13.26 19.33
N PHE A 146 3.82 -13.51 20.30
CA PHE A 146 3.49 -13.28 21.72
C PHE A 146 3.69 -11.83 22.13
N GLY A 147 2.71 -11.25 22.82
CA GLY A 147 2.84 -9.96 23.51
C GLY A 147 2.88 -8.77 22.56
N MET A 148 1.99 -8.74 21.58
CA MET A 148 1.84 -7.59 20.67
C MET A 148 1.21 -6.38 21.39
N ASP A 149 1.13 -5.26 20.69
CA ASP A 149 0.82 -3.95 21.30
C ASP A 149 -0.64 -3.81 21.74
N ASP A 150 -1.56 -4.56 21.13
CA ASP A 150 -2.97 -4.53 21.53
C ASP A 150 -3.22 -5.11 22.93
N ILE A 151 -4.25 -4.59 23.60
CA ILE A 151 -4.60 -5.00 24.96
C ILE A 151 -5.04 -6.46 25.05
N THR A 152 -5.60 -7.00 23.97
CA THR A 152 -6.04 -8.41 23.86
C THR A 152 -4.85 -9.37 23.74
N THR A 153 -3.71 -8.90 23.24
CA THR A 153 -2.54 -9.74 22.92
C THR A 153 -1.32 -9.49 23.80
N ILE A 154 -1.28 -8.41 24.61
CA ILE A 154 -0.12 -8.01 25.43
C ILE A 154 0.43 -9.12 26.37
N ASN A 155 -0.40 -10.08 26.79
CA ASN A 155 0.03 -11.25 27.57
C ASN A 155 -0.37 -12.59 26.92
N HIS A 156 -0.69 -12.58 25.63
CA HIS A 156 -1.14 -13.74 24.87
C HIS A 156 -0.33 -13.92 23.59
N TRP A 157 -0.42 -15.10 22.99
CA TRP A 157 -0.11 -15.24 21.56
C TRP A 157 -1.24 -14.57 20.77
N ALA A 158 -0.90 -13.74 19.78
CA ALA A 158 -1.89 -13.04 18.97
C ALA A 158 -2.78 -14.01 18.18
N SER A 159 -2.22 -15.13 17.74
CA SER A 159 -2.92 -16.31 17.23
C SER A 159 -2.34 -17.57 17.87
N ASN A 160 -3.19 -18.54 18.19
CA ASN A 160 -2.87 -19.72 18.96
C ASN A 160 -3.89 -20.84 18.68
N PRO A 161 -3.47 -21.94 18.03
CA PRO A 161 -4.32 -23.09 17.64
C PRO A 161 -5.18 -23.74 18.73
N LEU A 162 -4.99 -23.37 19.99
CA LEU A 162 -5.68 -23.95 21.14
C LEU A 162 -6.58 -22.94 21.88
N ASN A 163 -6.60 -21.68 21.45
CA ASN A 163 -7.25 -20.57 22.11
C ASN A 163 -8.45 -20.03 21.31
N PRO A 164 -9.68 -20.53 21.54
CA PRO A 164 -10.82 -20.22 20.68
C PRO A 164 -11.35 -18.78 20.78
N TRP A 165 -10.63 -17.88 21.46
CA TRP A 165 -10.97 -16.48 21.64
C TRP A 165 -10.11 -15.52 20.84
N ASP A 166 -8.92 -15.95 20.42
CA ASP A 166 -8.05 -15.09 19.64
C ASP A 166 -8.56 -14.86 18.21
N VAL A 167 -9.54 -15.64 17.75
CA VAL A 167 -10.42 -15.28 16.63
C VAL A 167 -10.95 -13.84 16.69
N ASN A 168 -11.06 -13.24 17.89
CA ASN A 168 -11.49 -11.85 18.11
C ASN A 168 -10.36 -10.91 18.56
N TYR A 169 -9.10 -11.35 18.59
CA TYR A 169 -7.96 -10.49 18.86
C TYR A 169 -7.59 -9.72 17.59
N ASP A 170 -7.04 -8.52 17.78
CA ASP A 170 -6.52 -7.64 16.74
C ASP A 170 -5.11 -7.28 17.23
N GLY A 171 -4.13 -8.07 16.81
CA GLY A 171 -2.82 -8.11 17.46
C GLY A 171 -1.96 -6.89 17.19
N ASP A 172 -1.96 -6.46 15.95
CA ASP A 172 -1.23 -5.33 15.37
C ASP A 172 -1.99 -3.99 15.49
N HIS A 173 -3.26 -4.03 15.93
CA HIS A 173 -4.07 -2.86 16.25
C HIS A 173 -4.35 -1.99 15.02
N ASP A 174 -4.62 -2.62 13.89
CA ASP A 174 -4.71 -1.98 12.57
C ASP A 174 -6.16 -1.64 12.15
N GLY A 175 -7.14 -2.05 12.96
CA GLY A 175 -8.55 -1.68 12.82
C GLY A 175 -8.86 -0.17 12.92
N TRP A 176 -10.15 0.18 12.88
CA TRP A 176 -10.61 1.57 12.93
C TRP A 176 -11.03 2.00 14.33
N TYR A 177 -10.06 2.49 15.11
CA TYR A 177 -10.21 2.83 16.54
C TYR A 177 -10.53 4.29 16.86
N ASP A 178 -10.33 5.23 15.93
CA ASP A 178 -10.49 6.67 16.17
C ASP A 178 -11.76 7.27 15.56
N ARG A 179 -12.80 6.43 15.41
CA ARG A 179 -14.05 6.78 14.74
C ARG A 179 -14.75 7.99 15.37
N THR A 180 -15.17 8.93 14.54
CA THR A 180 -15.93 10.12 14.92
C THR A 180 -17.43 9.98 14.66
N SER A 181 -18.21 11.01 15.04
CA SER A 181 -19.66 11.02 14.78
C SER A 181 -20.05 11.28 13.33
N PHE A 182 -19.09 11.71 12.50
CA PHE A 182 -19.32 12.09 11.11
C PHE A 182 -18.97 10.95 10.14
N ASP A 183 -18.08 10.08 10.57
CA ASP A 183 -17.56 8.93 9.84
C ASP A 183 -18.66 8.07 9.21
N ILE A 184 -18.49 7.84 7.92
CA ILE A 184 -19.32 6.97 7.08
C ILE A 184 -18.51 5.72 6.72
N PRO A 185 -18.84 4.55 7.30
CA PRO A 185 -18.18 3.30 6.93
C PRO A 185 -18.43 2.92 5.46
N ALA A 186 -17.44 2.26 4.85
CA ALA A 186 -17.53 1.71 3.51
C ALA A 186 -18.60 0.60 3.41
N GLU A 187 -19.02 0.26 2.19
CA GLU A 187 -19.87 -0.92 1.98
C GLU A 187 -19.08 -2.18 2.37
N GLN A 188 -19.70 -3.06 3.17
CA GLN A 188 -19.02 -4.26 3.68
C GLN A 188 -19.30 -5.46 2.80
N GLY A 189 -18.30 -6.29 2.54
CA GLY A 189 -18.40 -7.40 1.60
C GLY A 189 -17.16 -8.29 1.62
N THR A 190 -16.99 -9.05 0.56
CA THR A 190 -15.83 -9.92 0.34
C THR A 190 -15.26 -9.65 -1.04
N TRP A 191 -13.94 -9.69 -1.15
CA TRP A 191 -13.20 -9.62 -2.41
C TRP A 191 -12.89 -11.03 -2.95
N ASP A 192 -12.87 -11.17 -4.27
CA ASP A 192 -12.39 -12.37 -4.99
C ASP A 192 -11.48 -11.85 -6.10
N GLY A 193 -10.22 -11.62 -5.73
CA GLY A 193 -9.36 -10.64 -6.41
C GLY A 193 -10.07 -9.29 -6.52
N ARG A 194 -10.00 -8.66 -7.68
CA ARG A 194 -10.54 -7.31 -7.96
C ARG A 194 -12.07 -7.22 -8.16
N VAL A 195 -12.82 -8.14 -7.54
CA VAL A 195 -14.28 -8.20 -7.67
C VAL A 195 -14.95 -8.19 -6.30
N PHE A 196 -15.56 -7.06 -5.96
CA PHE A 196 -16.28 -6.91 -4.71
C PHE A 196 -17.69 -7.54 -4.75
N THR A 197 -18.01 -8.31 -3.71
CA THR A 197 -19.36 -8.83 -3.46
C THR A 197 -19.93 -8.26 -2.15
N PRO A 198 -20.93 -7.36 -2.20
CA PRO A 198 -21.53 -6.81 -0.99
C PRO A 198 -22.20 -7.87 -0.12
N SER A 199 -21.92 -7.84 1.18
CA SER A 199 -22.56 -8.71 2.18
C SER A 199 -23.96 -8.21 2.58
N GLY A 200 -24.23 -6.92 2.38
CA GLY A 200 -25.42 -6.22 2.87
C GLY A 200 -25.40 -5.95 4.39
N GLN A 201 -24.29 -6.24 5.06
CA GLN A 201 -24.07 -5.79 6.43
C GLN A 201 -23.90 -4.27 6.46
N LEU A 202 -24.38 -3.64 7.52
CA LEU A 202 -24.31 -2.19 7.69
C LEU A 202 -23.66 -1.87 9.03
N ILE A 203 -22.46 -1.33 8.97
CA ILE A 203 -21.81 -0.70 10.13
C ILE A 203 -22.51 0.64 10.38
N GLN A 204 -22.92 0.87 11.61
CA GLN A 204 -23.61 2.12 11.96
C GLN A 204 -22.59 3.26 12.00
N ASN A 205 -22.94 4.40 11.39
CA ASN A 205 -22.19 5.64 11.53
C ASN A 205 -22.08 6.04 13.00
N GLY A 206 -20.92 6.58 13.36
CA GLY A 206 -20.65 7.17 14.66
C GLY A 206 -19.55 6.47 15.45
N LEU A 207 -19.37 6.94 16.69
CA LEU A 207 -18.32 6.51 17.60
C LEU A 207 -18.37 5.00 17.88
N GLY A 208 -17.19 4.41 18.03
CA GLY A 208 -16.99 3.05 18.53
C GLY A 208 -15.94 2.33 17.71
N ASP A 209 -15.09 1.60 18.39
CA ASP A 209 -13.93 0.94 17.78
C ASP A 209 -14.39 -0.23 16.91
N LEU A 210 -13.71 -0.42 15.78
CA LEU A 210 -13.85 -1.58 14.91
C LEU A 210 -12.49 -2.31 14.87
N PRO A 211 -12.25 -3.27 15.77
CA PRO A 211 -11.07 -4.10 15.67
C PRO A 211 -11.12 -4.92 14.37
N PHE A 212 -9.98 -5.06 13.71
CA PHE A 212 -9.82 -5.96 12.58
C PHE A 212 -9.22 -7.25 13.12
N THR A 213 -10.11 -8.19 13.40
CA THR A 213 -9.75 -9.35 14.21
C THR A 213 -9.08 -10.44 13.35
N ASN A 214 -8.33 -11.36 13.96
CA ASN A 214 -7.75 -12.53 13.27
C ASN A 214 -8.71 -13.22 12.28
N PHE A 215 -10.00 -13.36 12.62
CA PHE A 215 -10.98 -13.92 11.69
C PHE A 215 -11.20 -13.08 10.43
N MET A 216 -11.27 -11.76 10.59
CA MET A 216 -11.43 -10.83 9.49
C MET A 216 -10.18 -10.81 8.63
N GLU A 217 -9.01 -10.90 9.24
CA GLU A 217 -7.74 -10.99 8.51
C GLU A 217 -7.66 -12.27 7.69
N TYR A 218 -7.98 -13.40 8.30
CA TYR A 218 -8.07 -14.68 7.59
C TYR A 218 -9.10 -14.64 6.44
N ASP A 219 -10.25 -13.97 6.61
CA ASP A 219 -11.29 -13.85 5.57
C ASP A 219 -10.93 -12.85 4.45
N ASN A 220 -10.02 -11.90 4.70
CA ASN A 220 -9.54 -10.91 3.73
C ASN A 220 -8.14 -11.23 3.16
N GLU A 221 -7.58 -12.40 3.51
CA GLU A 221 -6.24 -12.82 3.07
C GLU A 221 -5.12 -11.88 3.56
N THR A 222 -5.23 -11.40 4.80
CA THR A 222 -4.25 -10.51 5.47
C THR A 222 -3.63 -11.13 6.72
N ARG A 223 -2.76 -10.41 7.43
CA ARG A 223 -1.86 -10.94 8.47
C ARG A 223 -1.99 -10.27 9.86
N PRO A 224 -2.28 -11.04 10.94
CA PRO A 224 -2.51 -10.54 12.31
C PRO A 224 -1.25 -10.01 13.01
N ASP A 225 -0.11 -10.08 12.34
CA ASP A 225 1.17 -9.63 12.85
C ASP A 225 1.70 -8.38 12.13
N LEU A 226 0.97 -7.84 11.14
CA LEU A 226 1.34 -6.69 10.32
C LEU A 226 0.11 -5.86 9.94
N ASN A 227 0.19 -4.57 10.22
CA ASN A 227 -0.90 -3.63 9.98
C ASN A 227 -1.13 -3.22 8.51
N ASP A 228 -0.45 -3.88 7.58
CA ASP A 228 -0.40 -3.58 6.13
C ASP A 228 0.18 -4.81 5.42
N SER A 229 -0.69 -5.63 4.86
CA SER A 229 -0.32 -6.95 4.34
C SER A 229 0.20 -6.90 2.90
N ASP A 230 -0.30 -5.98 2.06
CA ASP A 230 0.11 -5.84 0.67
C ASP A 230 1.12 -4.69 0.41
N GLU A 231 1.59 -4.09 1.51
CA GLU A 231 2.62 -3.05 1.59
C GLU A 231 2.21 -1.72 0.94
N ASP A 232 0.93 -1.39 0.91
CA ASP A 232 0.43 -0.14 0.33
C ASP A 232 0.26 1.01 1.35
N SER A 233 0.37 0.77 2.66
CA SER A 233 0.58 1.82 3.68
C SER A 233 2.01 2.39 3.66
N ARG A 234 2.40 2.93 2.51
CA ARG A 234 3.74 3.46 2.24
C ARG A 234 3.83 4.97 2.20
N THR A 235 2.71 5.69 2.22
CA THR A 235 2.74 7.15 2.17
C THR A 235 3.28 7.77 3.47
N PHE A 236 3.74 9.02 3.39
CA PHE A 236 4.22 9.77 4.55
C PHE A 236 3.45 11.06 4.83
N VAL A 237 3.38 11.41 6.12
CA VAL A 237 2.90 12.72 6.60
C VAL A 237 4.08 13.60 6.97
N THR A 238 4.30 14.65 6.17
CA THR A 238 5.33 15.66 6.40
C THR A 238 4.75 16.90 7.08
N THR A 239 5.30 17.29 8.23
CA THR A 239 4.95 18.54 8.91
C THR A 239 6.06 19.57 8.72
N ILE A 240 5.68 20.79 8.31
CA ILE A 240 6.60 21.89 8.03
C ILE A 240 6.29 23.05 8.98
N GLU A 241 7.32 23.58 9.65
CA GLU A 241 7.20 24.79 10.48
C GLU A 241 8.34 25.78 10.17
N ASN A 242 7.98 27.00 9.74
CA ASN A 242 8.95 28.03 9.32
C ASN A 242 9.88 27.53 8.21
N ASP A 243 9.30 26.94 7.16
CA ASP A 243 10.01 26.44 5.96
C ASP A 243 11.05 25.35 6.26
N LEU A 244 10.85 24.60 7.34
CA LEU A 244 11.69 23.47 7.74
C LEU A 244 10.81 22.28 8.10
N VAL A 245 11.19 21.10 7.63
CA VAL A 245 10.55 19.85 8.06
C VAL A 245 10.83 19.62 9.55
N THR A 246 9.78 19.36 10.31
CA THR A 246 9.86 19.07 11.75
C THR A 246 9.41 17.65 12.10
N SER A 247 8.65 17.01 11.20
CA SER A 247 8.22 15.62 11.30
C SER A 247 8.05 15.05 9.89
N HIS A 248 8.48 13.80 9.71
CA HIS A 248 8.22 13.00 8.53
C HIS A 248 8.04 11.57 9.03
N VAL A 249 6.81 11.08 9.03
CA VAL A 249 6.44 9.79 9.61
C VAL A 249 5.52 9.05 8.65
N ARG A 250 5.67 7.72 8.60
CA ARG A 250 4.81 6.85 7.81
C ARG A 250 3.34 7.04 8.22
N ASP A 251 2.49 7.13 7.21
CA ASP A 251 1.05 7.15 7.36
C ASP A 251 0.52 5.72 7.37
N TYR A 252 0.04 5.26 8.52
CA TYR A 252 -0.65 3.98 8.66
C TYR A 252 -2.17 4.14 8.65
N ASN A 253 -2.65 5.26 8.11
CA ASN A 253 -4.08 5.51 8.01
C ASN A 253 -4.73 4.75 6.85
N TYR A 254 -3.98 3.93 6.10
CA TYR A 254 -4.46 3.04 5.03
C TYR A 254 -4.16 1.56 5.36
N SER A 255 -4.24 1.19 6.64
CA SER A 255 -4.03 -0.20 7.11
C SER A 255 -5.13 -1.14 6.67
N ASP A 256 -4.88 -2.46 6.69
CA ASP A 256 -5.81 -3.51 6.23
C ASP A 256 -7.22 -3.31 6.82
N GLY A 257 -7.30 -3.14 8.14
CA GLY A 257 -8.58 -2.90 8.81
C GLY A 257 -9.29 -1.61 8.38
N ARG A 258 -8.55 -0.54 8.08
CA ARG A 258 -9.13 0.73 7.61
C ARG A 258 -9.54 0.66 6.16
N GLU A 259 -8.81 -0.07 5.33
CA GLU A 259 -9.21 -0.36 3.96
C GLU A 259 -10.58 -1.03 3.93
N VAL A 260 -10.80 -2.06 4.74
CA VAL A 260 -12.10 -2.74 4.80
C VAL A 260 -13.20 -1.85 5.40
N PHE A 261 -12.93 -1.16 6.51
CA PHE A 261 -13.99 -0.45 7.24
C PHE A 261 -14.26 0.98 6.75
N LYS A 262 -13.24 1.68 6.27
CA LYS A 262 -13.28 3.12 5.96
C LYS A 262 -13.20 3.40 4.46
N TYR A 263 -12.28 2.77 3.74
CA TYR A 263 -12.02 3.13 2.34
C TYR A 263 -12.79 2.27 1.34
N GLY A 264 -13.03 1.00 1.65
CA GLY A 264 -13.70 0.06 0.77
C GLY A 264 -12.80 -0.51 -0.33
N SER A 265 -11.49 -0.62 -0.07
CA SER A 265 -10.49 -1.30 -0.91
C SER A 265 -10.29 -2.77 -0.50
N ASN A 266 -9.49 -3.50 -1.26
CA ASN A 266 -9.07 -4.87 -0.94
C ASN A 266 -7.70 -4.87 -0.26
N PRO A 267 -7.60 -5.18 1.04
CA PRO A 267 -6.35 -5.04 1.81
C PRO A 267 -5.25 -6.07 1.51
N SER A 268 -5.45 -6.86 0.46
CA SER A 268 -4.49 -7.87 -0.04
C SER A 268 -4.12 -7.63 -1.51
N ASP A 269 -4.54 -6.51 -2.10
CA ASP A 269 -4.22 -6.12 -3.47
C ASP A 269 -4.07 -4.59 -3.60
N ASN A 270 -2.81 -4.14 -3.59
CA ASN A 270 -2.31 -2.77 -3.78
C ASN A 270 -2.74 -2.06 -5.10
N ASP A 271 -3.62 -2.66 -5.89
CA ASP A 271 -4.28 -2.10 -7.08
C ASP A 271 -5.67 -2.77 -7.17
N THR A 272 -6.55 -2.42 -6.23
CA THR A 272 -7.83 -3.07 -5.92
C THR A 272 -8.72 -3.20 -7.15
N ASP A 273 -8.74 -2.20 -8.04
CA ASP A 273 -9.59 -2.20 -9.22
C ASP A 273 -8.88 -2.57 -10.53
N GLY A 274 -7.55 -2.58 -10.51
CA GLY A 274 -6.71 -3.05 -11.59
C GLY A 274 -6.47 -2.07 -12.71
N ASP A 275 -6.64 -0.79 -12.43
CA ASP A 275 -6.34 0.28 -13.36
C ASP A 275 -4.87 0.72 -13.37
N MET A 276 -3.99 -0.01 -12.67
CA MET A 276 -2.54 0.23 -12.62
C MET A 276 -2.13 1.54 -11.94
N LEU A 277 -3.05 2.27 -11.30
CA LEU A 277 -2.70 3.17 -10.21
C LEU A 277 -2.68 2.34 -8.92
N PRO A 278 -1.74 2.60 -8.00
CA PRO A 278 -1.76 1.90 -6.73
C PRO A 278 -2.70 2.58 -5.74
N ASP A 279 -3.41 1.79 -4.95
CA ASP A 279 -4.43 2.22 -3.99
C ASP A 279 -3.96 3.35 -3.07
N TRP A 280 -2.73 3.23 -2.58
CA TRP A 280 -2.13 4.25 -1.70
C TRP A 280 -1.99 5.63 -2.35
N TYR A 281 -1.75 5.68 -3.67
CA TYR A 281 -1.61 6.92 -4.41
C TYR A 281 -2.99 7.56 -4.58
N GLU A 282 -3.99 6.75 -4.90
CA GLU A 282 -5.38 7.20 -4.98
C GLU A 282 -5.91 7.66 -3.63
N TYR A 283 -5.58 6.96 -2.54
CA TYR A 283 -5.81 7.45 -1.17
C TYR A 283 -5.16 8.80 -0.92
N LYS A 284 -3.87 8.92 -1.24
CA LYS A 284 -3.12 10.16 -1.03
C LYS A 284 -3.74 11.36 -1.76
N MET A 285 -4.24 11.14 -2.97
CA MET A 285 -4.72 12.19 -3.87
C MET A 285 -6.24 12.45 -3.75
N GLY A 286 -7.02 11.39 -3.60
CA GLY A 286 -8.48 11.40 -3.71
C GLY A 286 -9.23 11.51 -2.38
N TRP A 287 -8.70 10.96 -1.29
CA TRP A 287 -9.45 10.84 -0.04
C TRP A 287 -9.81 12.18 0.59
N ASN A 288 -11.10 12.39 0.86
CA ASN A 288 -11.64 13.59 1.48
C ASN A 288 -12.27 13.29 2.84
N GLU A 289 -11.49 13.48 3.89
CA GLU A 289 -11.91 13.27 5.29
C GLU A 289 -13.15 14.10 5.71
N ASN A 290 -13.49 15.20 5.02
CA ASN A 290 -14.70 15.96 5.36
C ASN A 290 -15.99 15.31 4.84
N ASN A 291 -15.87 14.51 3.78
CA ASN A 291 -17.01 13.88 3.10
C ASN A 291 -17.00 12.35 3.22
N ASP A 292 -15.93 11.75 3.77
CA ASP A 292 -15.65 10.31 3.80
C ASP A 292 -15.85 9.66 2.43
N ASN A 293 -15.20 10.22 1.42
CA ASN A 293 -15.17 9.65 0.08
C ASN A 293 -13.96 10.16 -0.72
N PHE A 294 -13.75 9.55 -1.86
CA PHE A 294 -12.66 9.85 -2.78
C PHE A 294 -12.97 10.98 -3.76
N SER A 295 -13.85 11.93 -3.42
CA SER A 295 -14.31 12.96 -4.35
C SER A 295 -14.28 14.37 -3.77
N THR A 296 -13.57 15.27 -4.45
CA THR A 296 -13.40 16.67 -4.01
C THR A 296 -13.72 17.65 -5.14
N TYR A 297 -14.36 18.77 -4.79
CA TYR A 297 -14.66 19.85 -5.74
C TYR A 297 -13.55 20.91 -5.68
N LEU A 298 -12.68 20.93 -6.70
CA LEU A 298 -11.42 21.67 -6.74
C LEU A 298 -11.38 22.68 -7.89
N GLU A 299 -10.70 23.81 -7.72
CA GLU A 299 -10.45 24.83 -8.74
C GLU A 299 -9.17 24.50 -9.52
N ILE A 300 -9.26 23.47 -10.37
CA ILE A 300 -8.10 22.89 -11.08
C ILE A 300 -8.26 22.93 -12.60
N ARG A 301 -9.48 23.11 -13.10
CA ARG A 301 -9.75 22.94 -14.54
C ARG A 301 -9.20 24.09 -15.38
N VAL A 302 -8.23 23.81 -16.24
CA VAL A 302 -7.56 24.78 -17.11
C VAL A 302 -8.52 25.38 -18.13
N VAL A 303 -8.63 26.70 -18.12
CA VAL A 303 -9.35 27.46 -19.14
C VAL A 303 -8.39 27.81 -20.28
N TRP A 304 -8.48 27.05 -21.37
CA TRP A 304 -7.73 27.30 -22.59
C TRP A 304 -8.26 28.50 -23.36
N ILE A 305 -7.36 29.33 -23.90
CA ILE A 305 -7.74 30.49 -24.71
C ILE A 305 -7.39 30.35 -26.19
N ASP A 306 -8.25 30.90 -27.05
CA ASP A 306 -7.91 31.18 -28.45
C ASP A 306 -6.97 32.37 -28.52
N VAL A 307 -5.75 32.13 -29.01
CA VAL A 307 -4.68 33.13 -29.14
C VAL A 307 -5.11 34.37 -29.92
N ALA A 308 -6.02 34.23 -30.88
CA ALA A 308 -6.46 35.35 -31.70
C ALA A 308 -7.39 36.31 -30.93
N THR A 309 -8.26 35.77 -30.08
CA THR A 309 -9.36 36.52 -29.45
C THR A 309 -9.19 36.72 -27.95
N GLY A 310 -8.41 35.87 -27.27
CA GLY A 310 -8.35 35.75 -25.81
C GLY A 310 -9.63 35.17 -25.19
N GLY A 311 -10.54 34.63 -26.01
CA GLY A 311 -11.75 33.94 -25.55
C GLY A 311 -11.51 32.45 -25.33
N PRO A 312 -12.46 31.72 -24.74
CA PRO A 312 -12.30 30.29 -24.45
C PRO A 312 -12.15 29.46 -25.73
N CYS A 313 -11.36 28.40 -25.63
CA CYS A 313 -11.18 27.43 -26.70
C CYS A 313 -12.41 26.55 -26.93
N ASP A 314 -12.67 26.25 -28.20
CA ASP A 314 -13.69 25.32 -28.63
C ASP A 314 -13.30 24.65 -29.95
N THR A 315 -14.11 23.70 -30.42
CA THR A 315 -13.82 22.95 -31.65
C THR A 315 -13.71 23.79 -32.94
N SER A 316 -14.12 25.06 -32.90
CA SER A 316 -14.07 26.00 -34.03
C SER A 316 -12.87 26.95 -34.02
N THR A 317 -12.09 26.95 -32.95
CA THR A 317 -10.85 27.73 -32.86
C THR A 317 -9.77 27.17 -33.78
N THR A 318 -8.69 27.92 -33.96
CA THR A 318 -7.57 27.55 -34.85
C THR A 318 -6.23 27.45 -34.13
N SER A 319 -6.19 27.82 -32.85
CA SER A 319 -5.01 27.76 -31.99
C SER A 319 -5.48 27.92 -30.55
N CYS A 320 -4.98 27.09 -29.65
CA CYS A 320 -5.31 27.09 -28.23
C CYS A 320 -4.03 27.10 -27.41
N LEU A 321 -4.03 27.81 -26.28
CA LEU A 321 -2.94 27.82 -25.30
C LEU A 321 -3.49 27.72 -23.87
N PRO A 322 -2.79 27.04 -22.95
CA PRO A 322 -3.16 26.95 -21.54
C PRO A 322 -2.68 28.21 -20.79
N LEU A 323 -3.08 29.38 -21.25
CA LEU A 323 -2.68 30.68 -20.71
C LEU A 323 -3.91 31.58 -20.60
N SER A 324 -3.81 32.68 -19.87
CA SER A 324 -4.80 33.76 -19.89
C SER A 324 -4.27 35.00 -20.60
N GLN A 325 -5.18 35.82 -21.12
CA GLN A 325 -4.81 37.05 -21.83
C GLN A 325 -5.83 38.18 -21.61
N ASP A 326 -5.32 39.38 -21.28
CA ASP A 326 -6.11 40.62 -21.22
C ASP A 326 -6.46 41.18 -22.62
N GLY A 327 -7.16 40.37 -23.43
CA GLY A 327 -7.55 40.68 -24.81
C GLY A 327 -6.41 40.61 -25.83
N SER A 328 -6.76 40.70 -27.12
CA SER A 328 -5.81 40.47 -28.23
C SER A 328 -4.52 41.30 -28.13
N GLY A 329 -3.39 40.63 -27.89
CA GLY A 329 -2.06 41.22 -27.74
C GLY A 329 -1.73 41.73 -26.33
N GLY A 330 -2.52 41.36 -25.31
CA GLY A 330 -2.25 41.60 -23.90
C GLY A 330 -1.13 40.72 -23.34
N THR A 331 -0.82 40.92 -22.06
CA THR A 331 0.10 40.05 -21.29
C THR A 331 -0.41 38.62 -21.29
N LEU A 332 0.47 37.65 -21.53
CA LEU A 332 0.18 36.23 -21.39
C LEU A 332 0.48 35.82 -19.96
N SER A 333 -0.55 35.57 -19.16
CA SER A 333 -0.41 35.16 -17.76
C SER A 333 -0.73 33.67 -17.62
N ARG A 334 -0.49 33.10 -16.44
CA ARG A 334 -0.97 31.75 -16.07
C ARG A 334 -2.48 31.58 -16.40
N PRO A 335 -2.93 30.36 -16.74
CA PRO A 335 -4.32 30.12 -17.09
C PRO A 335 -5.27 30.48 -15.95
N ASP A 336 -6.48 30.90 -16.32
CA ASP A 336 -7.59 30.90 -15.35
C ASP A 336 -8.01 29.45 -15.09
N LEU A 337 -8.39 29.13 -13.86
CA LEU A 337 -8.87 27.81 -13.48
C LEU A 337 -10.37 27.84 -13.14
N GLU A 338 -11.08 26.74 -13.41
CA GLU A 338 -12.49 26.55 -13.06
C GLU A 338 -12.66 25.40 -12.06
N PHE A 339 -13.75 25.46 -11.28
CA PHE A 339 -14.09 24.38 -10.36
C PHE A 339 -14.67 23.15 -11.08
N THR A 340 -14.11 21.99 -10.78
CA THR A 340 -14.52 20.67 -11.29
C THR A 340 -14.50 19.63 -10.17
N TRP A 341 -15.10 18.47 -10.41
CA TRP A 341 -14.99 17.33 -9.50
C TRP A 341 -13.76 16.51 -9.88
N PHE A 342 -12.94 16.22 -8.88
CA PHE A 342 -11.80 15.31 -8.94
C PHE A 342 -12.12 14.05 -8.12
N THR A 343 -11.83 12.88 -8.68
CA THR A 343 -12.07 11.57 -8.07
C THR A 343 -10.89 10.64 -8.38
N MET A 344 -10.44 9.92 -7.35
CA MET A 344 -9.46 8.82 -7.38
C MET A 344 -9.88 7.82 -6.29
N ASP A 345 -10.69 6.85 -6.65
CA ASP A 345 -11.31 5.84 -5.79
C ASP A 345 -10.70 4.48 -6.15
N PRO A 346 -9.92 3.86 -5.24
CA PRO A 346 -9.22 2.58 -5.47
C PRO A 346 -10.12 1.41 -5.91
N SER A 347 -11.44 1.57 -5.83
CA SER A 347 -12.43 0.58 -6.25
C SER A 347 -13.13 0.89 -7.59
N ASP A 348 -12.83 2.02 -8.25
CA ASP A 348 -13.41 2.44 -9.54
C ASP A 348 -12.38 2.60 -10.68
N PRO A 349 -12.18 1.56 -11.51
CA PRO A 349 -11.07 1.50 -12.47
C PRO A 349 -11.23 2.44 -13.67
N ASN A 350 -12.29 3.25 -13.68
CA ASN A 350 -12.55 4.22 -14.73
C ASN A 350 -11.82 5.53 -14.48
N ASP A 351 -11.53 5.88 -13.23
CA ASP A 351 -11.04 7.21 -12.90
C ASP A 351 -9.57 7.43 -13.25
N ALA A 352 -8.74 6.38 -13.37
CA ALA A 352 -7.46 6.43 -14.08
C ALA A 352 -7.54 7.08 -15.48
N ASN A 353 -8.69 6.96 -16.14
CA ASN A 353 -8.91 7.49 -17.49
C ASN A 353 -9.60 8.85 -17.49
N PHE A 354 -9.89 9.43 -16.31
CA PHE A 354 -10.42 10.79 -16.21
C PHE A 354 -9.29 11.82 -16.34
N ASP A 355 -9.69 12.99 -16.80
CA ASP A 355 -8.88 14.19 -16.99
C ASP A 355 -9.77 15.37 -16.54
N PRO A 356 -9.93 15.54 -15.22
CA PRO A 356 -10.85 16.53 -14.66
C PRO A 356 -10.31 17.95 -14.78
N ASP A 357 -9.00 18.15 -14.67
CA ASP A 357 -8.31 19.44 -14.73
C ASP A 357 -8.08 19.92 -16.18
N GLN A 358 -8.27 19.07 -17.18
CA GLN A 358 -8.24 19.45 -18.60
C GLN A 358 -6.94 20.12 -19.04
N ASP A 359 -5.83 19.57 -18.57
CA ASP A 359 -4.49 20.09 -18.78
C ASP A 359 -3.71 19.35 -19.90
N GLY A 360 -4.38 18.57 -20.74
CA GLY A 360 -3.77 17.90 -21.88
C GLY A 360 -3.47 18.84 -23.05
N ASN A 361 -3.98 18.52 -24.24
CA ASN A 361 -3.67 19.26 -25.46
C ASN A 361 -4.90 19.60 -26.30
N TRP A 362 -4.82 20.67 -27.07
CA TRP A 362 -5.77 20.97 -28.15
C TRP A 362 -5.08 20.84 -29.51
N ASP A 363 -5.26 19.70 -30.18
CA ASP A 363 -4.77 19.52 -31.56
C ASP A 363 -5.58 20.38 -32.54
N CYS A 364 -4.99 21.51 -32.92
CA CYS A 364 -5.51 22.45 -33.91
C CYS A 364 -4.88 22.30 -35.30
N SER A 365 -4.13 21.21 -35.57
CA SER A 365 -3.45 20.99 -36.85
C SER A 365 -4.43 20.73 -38.02
N GLY A 366 -5.67 20.35 -37.69
CA GLY A 366 -6.75 20.02 -38.62
C GLY A 366 -7.67 21.20 -38.98
N ALA A 367 -8.91 20.87 -39.37
CA ALA A 367 -9.97 21.85 -39.60
C ALA A 367 -10.77 22.06 -38.30
N GLY A 368 -10.22 22.86 -37.40
CA GLY A 368 -10.72 23.05 -36.03
C GLY A 368 -9.77 22.41 -35.01
N CYS A 369 -10.09 22.55 -33.72
CA CYS A 369 -9.33 21.98 -32.63
C CYS A 369 -10.06 20.79 -31.98
N THR A 370 -9.31 19.77 -31.56
CA THR A 370 -9.83 18.63 -30.79
C THR A 370 -9.02 18.50 -29.52
N TYR A 371 -9.70 18.31 -28.39
CA TYR A 371 -9.04 18.07 -27.12
C TYR A 371 -8.51 16.64 -27.04
N GLU A 372 -7.25 16.50 -26.65
CA GLU A 372 -6.54 15.27 -26.34
C GLU A 372 -6.29 15.27 -24.83
N SER A 373 -6.80 14.26 -24.13
CA SER A 373 -6.71 14.20 -22.68
C SER A 373 -5.31 13.84 -22.19
N TYR A 374 -4.99 14.29 -20.99
CA TYR A 374 -3.90 13.80 -20.17
C TYR A 374 -4.53 13.22 -18.91
N SER A 375 -4.71 11.90 -18.87
CA SER A 375 -5.49 11.30 -17.79
C SER A 375 -4.67 11.13 -16.52
N ASN A 376 -5.35 10.96 -15.38
CA ASN A 376 -4.77 10.58 -14.09
C ASN A 376 -3.68 9.49 -14.21
N PHE A 377 -3.94 8.43 -14.97
CA PHE A 377 -2.98 7.37 -15.29
C PHE A 377 -1.74 7.89 -16.05
N GLN A 378 -1.95 8.70 -17.09
CA GLN A 378 -0.86 9.25 -17.87
C GLN A 378 0.04 10.17 -17.05
N GLU A 379 -0.53 10.91 -16.11
CA GLU A 379 0.18 11.81 -15.20
C GLU A 379 1.07 11.07 -14.20
N PHE A 380 0.52 10.05 -13.53
CA PHE A 380 1.28 9.20 -12.60
C PHE A 380 2.51 8.54 -13.28
N TYR A 381 2.36 8.13 -14.54
CA TYR A 381 3.48 7.57 -15.30
C TYR A 381 4.31 8.62 -16.05
N ALA A 382 3.86 9.88 -16.10
CA ALA A 382 4.36 10.96 -16.94
C ALA A 382 4.63 10.49 -18.38
N ILE A 383 3.55 10.12 -19.09
CA ILE A 383 3.56 9.58 -20.46
C ILE A 383 2.46 10.18 -21.35
N THR A 384 2.77 10.43 -22.63
CA THR A 384 1.76 10.84 -23.64
C THR A 384 1.70 9.88 -24.84
N ALA A 385 2.52 8.82 -24.83
CA ALA A 385 2.60 7.87 -25.91
C ALA A 385 1.31 7.03 -26.01
N ASN A 386 0.69 7.04 -27.19
CA ASN A 386 -0.55 6.29 -27.46
C ASN A 386 -0.45 4.78 -27.20
N ASP A 387 0.74 4.19 -27.34
CA ASP A 387 0.96 2.76 -27.09
C ASP A 387 0.89 2.42 -25.58
N TYR A 388 0.92 3.45 -24.72
CA TYR A 388 0.94 3.35 -23.28
C TYR A 388 -0.11 4.22 -22.59
N SER A 389 -1.03 4.88 -23.30
CA SER A 389 -1.89 5.92 -22.73
C SER A 389 -3.03 5.43 -21.81
N SER A 390 -3.07 4.15 -21.47
CA SER A 390 -4.07 3.55 -20.57
C SER A 390 -3.62 2.15 -20.12
N PRO A 391 -4.22 1.60 -19.07
CA PRO A 391 -3.88 0.26 -18.59
C PRO A 391 -4.06 -0.83 -19.66
N ASN A 392 -5.13 -0.71 -20.45
CA ASN A 392 -5.40 -1.61 -21.58
C ASN A 392 -4.36 -1.47 -22.70
N ALA A 393 -3.90 -0.24 -22.98
CA ALA A 393 -2.85 -0.02 -23.97
C ALA A 393 -1.54 -0.68 -23.53
N VAL A 394 -1.14 -0.49 -22.25
CA VAL A 394 0.05 -1.12 -21.67
C VAL A 394 0.01 -2.63 -21.79
N ARG A 395 -1.07 -3.28 -21.34
CA ARG A 395 -1.23 -4.75 -21.40
C ARG A 395 -1.19 -5.29 -22.84
N LEU A 396 -1.60 -4.49 -23.83
CA LEU A 396 -1.59 -4.87 -25.25
C LEU A 396 -0.32 -4.47 -26.01
N SER A 397 0.55 -3.65 -25.42
CA SER A 397 1.76 -3.12 -26.05
C SER A 397 2.81 -4.20 -26.35
N GLY A 398 2.77 -5.32 -25.61
CA GLY A 398 3.81 -6.35 -25.66
C GLY A 398 5.09 -5.98 -24.92
N LEU A 399 5.06 -4.92 -24.11
CA LEU A 399 6.13 -4.58 -23.17
C LEU A 399 6.38 -5.73 -22.20
N THR A 400 7.64 -5.95 -21.85
CA THR A 400 8.05 -7.01 -20.94
C THR A 400 8.96 -6.48 -19.86
N TYR A 401 8.79 -6.97 -18.64
CA TYR A 401 9.67 -6.74 -17.50
C TYR A 401 10.16 -8.10 -16.97
N ASP A 402 11.47 -8.25 -16.75
CA ASP A 402 12.11 -9.50 -16.33
C ASP A 402 11.73 -10.77 -17.14
N GLY A 403 11.44 -10.58 -18.42
CA GLY A 403 11.09 -11.65 -19.35
C GLY A 403 9.62 -12.11 -19.28
N ALA A 404 8.80 -11.49 -18.44
CA ALA A 404 7.35 -11.64 -18.41
C ALA A 404 6.66 -10.44 -19.08
N PRO A 405 5.47 -10.61 -19.69
CA PRO A 405 4.64 -9.49 -20.13
C PRO A 405 4.25 -8.59 -18.95
N VAL A 406 4.20 -7.28 -19.18
CA VAL A 406 3.69 -6.32 -18.19
C VAL A 406 2.16 -6.45 -18.08
N THR A 407 1.68 -6.78 -16.89
CA THR A 407 0.26 -6.87 -16.54
C THR A 407 -0.16 -5.94 -15.41
N GLU A 408 0.78 -5.54 -14.55
CA GLU A 408 0.56 -4.68 -13.38
C GLU A 408 1.27 -3.32 -13.49
N GLY A 409 0.79 -2.34 -12.72
CA GLY A 409 1.34 -0.98 -12.69
C GLY A 409 2.79 -0.92 -12.23
N TRP A 410 3.15 -1.64 -11.16
CA TRP A 410 4.54 -1.69 -10.67
C TRP A 410 5.52 -2.24 -11.71
N GLN A 411 5.10 -3.23 -12.52
CA GLN A 411 5.92 -3.76 -13.63
C GLN A 411 6.09 -2.72 -14.73
N PHE A 412 5.04 -1.95 -14.99
CA PHE A 412 5.06 -0.88 -15.97
C PHE A 412 6.00 0.25 -15.52
N ARG A 413 5.86 0.73 -14.28
CA ARG A 413 6.74 1.74 -13.66
C ARG A 413 8.20 1.29 -13.72
N ALA A 414 8.49 0.06 -13.31
CA ALA A 414 9.84 -0.50 -13.32
C ALA A 414 10.42 -0.62 -14.75
N ALA A 415 9.59 -1.00 -15.73
CA ALA A 415 10.01 -1.08 -17.13
C ALA A 415 10.30 0.29 -17.75
N LEU A 416 9.50 1.31 -17.43
CA LEU A 416 9.68 2.68 -17.91
C LEU A 416 10.95 3.32 -17.34
N LEU A 417 11.10 3.26 -16.02
CA LEU A 417 12.19 3.94 -15.30
C LEU A 417 13.47 3.10 -15.25
N GLY A 418 13.41 1.83 -15.63
CA GLY A 418 14.53 0.90 -15.56
C GLY A 418 14.95 0.58 -14.11
N LEU A 419 14.01 0.56 -13.17
CA LEU A 419 14.27 0.34 -11.75
C LEU A 419 15.00 -1.00 -11.52
N GLY A 420 16.05 -0.98 -10.71
CA GLY A 420 16.89 -2.15 -10.43
C GLY A 420 17.81 -2.56 -11.59
N GLN A 421 17.75 -1.89 -12.75
CA GLN A 421 18.57 -2.22 -13.92
C GLN A 421 19.88 -1.42 -13.94
N THR A 422 20.88 -1.92 -14.66
CA THR A 422 22.20 -1.26 -14.76
C THR A 422 22.17 0.13 -15.42
N ASN A 423 21.09 0.45 -16.11
CA ASN A 423 20.83 1.69 -16.85
C ASN A 423 19.73 2.54 -16.20
N GLU A 424 19.29 2.24 -14.98
CA GLU A 424 18.29 3.01 -14.23
C GLU A 424 18.60 4.51 -14.24
N LEU A 425 19.85 4.89 -13.94
CA LEU A 425 20.28 6.30 -13.93
C LEU A 425 20.08 7.05 -15.26
N THR A 426 19.93 6.32 -16.37
CA THR A 426 19.71 6.87 -17.72
C THR A 426 18.24 6.83 -18.12
N LEU A 427 17.46 5.87 -17.64
CA LEU A 427 16.04 5.72 -17.98
C LEU A 427 15.11 6.41 -16.98
N ASN A 428 15.53 6.54 -15.74
CA ASN A 428 14.73 7.08 -14.66
C ASN A 428 14.61 8.61 -14.77
N TYR A 429 13.63 9.05 -15.54
CA TYR A 429 13.31 10.46 -15.74
C TYR A 429 12.57 11.09 -14.56
N LEU A 430 12.04 10.28 -13.63
CA LEU A 430 11.37 10.72 -12.39
C LEU A 430 12.30 10.82 -11.17
N LYS A 431 13.59 10.52 -11.32
CA LYS A 431 14.56 10.64 -10.20
C LYS A 431 14.61 12.06 -9.64
N LEU A 432 14.74 12.19 -8.32
CA LEU A 432 14.82 13.48 -7.65
C LEU A 432 16.25 14.00 -7.50
N ASP A 433 17.21 13.22 -6.98
CA ASP A 433 18.56 13.71 -6.78
C ASP A 433 19.35 13.92 -8.07
N LYS A 434 20.25 14.90 -8.00
CA LYS A 434 21.25 15.13 -9.02
C LYS A 434 22.38 14.10 -8.93
N TYR A 435 22.53 13.30 -9.98
CA TYR A 435 23.66 12.40 -10.12
C TYR A 435 24.97 13.16 -10.43
N ALA A 436 26.11 12.51 -10.19
CA ALA A 436 27.43 13.12 -10.34
C ALA A 436 27.69 13.70 -11.75
N GLY A 437 28.38 14.84 -11.81
CA GLY A 437 28.84 15.44 -13.05
C GLY A 437 27.88 16.46 -13.66
N MET A 438 27.73 16.44 -14.99
CA MET A 438 26.81 17.32 -15.73
C MET A 438 25.42 16.68 -15.84
N ASP A 439 24.86 16.28 -14.71
CA ASP A 439 23.47 15.86 -14.65
C ASP A 439 22.56 17.10 -14.52
N ARG A 440 21.55 17.15 -15.40
CA ARG A 440 20.50 18.18 -15.43
C ARG A 440 19.13 17.60 -15.13
N GLN A 441 19.01 16.28 -15.02
CA GLN A 441 17.77 15.57 -14.80
C GLN A 441 17.65 15.35 -13.28
N TYR A 442 17.19 16.35 -12.54
CA TYR A 442 16.97 16.25 -11.10
C TYR A 442 15.80 17.15 -10.69
N GLY A 443 15.10 16.77 -9.63
CA GLY A 443 13.83 17.36 -9.24
C GLY A 443 14.03 18.85 -8.95
N PHE A 444 13.20 19.69 -9.53
CA PHE A 444 13.27 21.13 -9.31
C PHE A 444 11.84 21.66 -9.36
N VAL A 445 11.45 22.44 -8.34
CA VAL A 445 10.12 23.06 -8.28
C VAL A 445 10.32 24.50 -7.83
N VAL A 446 9.65 25.42 -8.50
CA VAL A 446 9.75 26.86 -8.27
C VAL A 446 8.38 27.51 -8.09
N ASP A 447 8.32 28.48 -7.18
CA ASP A 447 7.30 29.53 -7.26
C ASP A 447 7.87 30.64 -8.16
N ASP A 448 7.50 30.57 -9.44
CA ASP A 448 7.92 31.52 -10.48
C ASP A 448 7.12 32.83 -10.36
N GLY A 449 7.87 33.92 -10.13
CA GLY A 449 7.37 35.26 -9.86
C GLY A 449 7.05 36.10 -11.11
N ASP A 450 7.27 35.55 -12.30
CA ASP A 450 6.99 36.23 -13.55
C ASP A 450 5.50 36.60 -13.64
N THR A 451 5.20 37.59 -14.47
CA THR A 451 3.82 38.03 -14.73
C THR A 451 3.46 37.90 -16.19
N ASN A 452 4.40 37.41 -17.00
CA ASN A 452 4.26 37.29 -18.44
C ASN A 452 5.09 36.11 -18.91
N PHE A 453 4.43 35.12 -19.52
CA PHE A 453 5.06 33.91 -20.08
C PHE A 453 6.26 34.20 -21.01
N LEU A 454 6.31 35.36 -21.66
CA LEU A 454 7.40 35.73 -22.58
C LEU A 454 8.62 36.35 -21.88
N ILE A 455 8.57 36.53 -20.56
CA ILE A 455 9.65 37.07 -19.74
C ILE A 455 10.07 35.94 -18.81
N VAL A 456 11.38 35.71 -18.74
CA VAL A 456 11.99 34.75 -17.82
C VAL A 456 12.93 35.57 -16.92
N ASP A 457 12.54 35.81 -15.67
CA ASP A 457 13.33 36.52 -14.67
C ASP A 457 13.68 35.62 -13.47
N PRO A 458 14.82 34.89 -13.50
CA PRO A 458 15.18 33.99 -12.42
C PRO A 458 15.58 34.69 -11.10
N SER A 459 15.41 36.02 -11.01
CA SER A 459 15.75 36.80 -9.83
C SER A 459 14.60 36.99 -8.84
N ASP A 460 13.36 36.68 -9.23
CA ASP A 460 12.19 36.67 -8.34
C ASP A 460 11.64 35.26 -8.04
N ASP A 461 12.13 34.22 -8.71
CA ASP A 461 11.85 32.82 -8.40
C ASP A 461 12.23 32.42 -6.96
N VAL A 462 11.34 31.64 -6.33
CA VAL A 462 11.61 30.94 -5.07
C VAL A 462 11.70 29.45 -5.33
N VAL A 463 12.87 28.87 -5.08
CA VAL A 463 13.05 27.42 -5.16
C VAL A 463 12.34 26.75 -3.99
N LEU A 464 11.37 25.89 -4.29
CA LEU A 464 10.62 25.09 -3.33
C LEU A 464 11.23 23.69 -3.18
N MET A 465 11.72 23.13 -4.27
CA MET A 465 12.40 21.83 -4.30
C MET A 465 13.65 21.89 -5.18
N ALA A 466 14.72 21.21 -4.77
CA ALA A 466 15.90 21.05 -5.61
C ALA A 466 16.74 19.83 -5.24
N GLY A 467 16.79 18.84 -6.14
CA GLY A 467 17.61 17.63 -6.00
C GLY A 467 19.13 17.84 -6.05
N ASN A 468 19.58 19.07 -6.29
CA ASN A 468 20.99 19.44 -6.19
C ASN A 468 21.37 20.07 -4.84
N ARG A 469 20.42 20.14 -3.91
CA ARG A 469 20.56 20.59 -2.52
C ARG A 469 20.08 19.48 -1.59
N THR A 470 20.60 19.47 -0.37
CA THR A 470 20.15 18.55 0.68
C THR A 470 19.22 19.31 1.61
N ASP A 471 18.10 18.69 1.98
CA ASP A 471 17.22 19.26 2.99
C ASP A 471 17.93 19.36 4.35
N ALA A 472 17.44 20.21 5.23
CA ALA A 472 17.93 20.28 6.61
C ALA A 472 17.48 19.07 7.45
N TRP A 473 16.40 18.41 7.05
CA TRP A 473 15.90 17.18 7.66
C TRP A 473 16.95 16.06 7.54
N GLU A 474 17.33 15.51 8.70
CA GLU A 474 18.32 14.43 8.84
C GLU A 474 19.67 14.63 8.13
N ILE A 475 20.04 15.88 7.82
CA ILE A 475 21.27 16.16 7.10
C ILE A 475 22.52 15.65 7.84
N TYR A 476 23.25 14.74 7.21
CA TYR A 476 24.46 14.17 7.77
C TYR A 476 25.64 15.13 7.58
N TYR A 477 25.81 15.68 6.37
CA TYR A 477 26.88 16.61 6.01
C TYR A 477 26.43 18.08 6.08
N SER A 478 25.99 18.52 7.26
CA SER A 478 25.54 19.90 7.53
C SER A 478 26.47 21.04 7.08
N GLY A 479 27.76 20.77 6.84
CA GLY A 479 28.71 21.74 6.29
C GLY A 479 28.61 21.96 4.78
N SER A 480 27.74 21.24 4.07
CA SER A 480 27.58 21.31 2.60
C SER A 480 26.12 21.16 2.15
N PRO A 481 25.17 21.98 2.64
CA PRO A 481 23.75 21.84 2.31
C PRO A 481 23.40 22.11 0.84
N ASN A 482 24.34 22.69 0.07
CA ASN A 482 24.17 22.99 -1.35
C ASN A 482 24.82 21.92 -2.25
N THR A 483 24.75 20.66 -1.82
CA THR A 483 25.16 19.49 -2.63
C THR A 483 23.98 18.54 -2.76
N PRO A 484 23.98 17.64 -3.76
CA PRO A 484 22.97 16.58 -3.83
C PRO A 484 23.01 15.70 -2.58
N PRO A 485 21.87 15.14 -2.14
CA PRO A 485 21.81 14.27 -0.98
C PRO A 485 22.63 12.99 -1.15
N VAL A 486 23.15 12.46 -0.05
CA VAL A 486 23.75 11.13 0.01
C VAL A 486 22.74 10.13 0.59
N ARG A 487 21.95 9.49 -0.28
CA ARG A 487 20.89 8.52 0.11
C ARG A 487 21.35 7.48 1.14
N ASN A 488 22.56 6.93 1.00
CA ASN A 488 23.12 5.91 1.90
C ASN A 488 23.28 6.34 3.38
N VAL A 489 23.17 7.65 3.69
CA VAL A 489 23.21 8.15 5.07
C VAL A 489 21.89 8.78 5.51
N GLY A 490 20.80 8.58 4.75
CA GLY A 490 19.46 9.09 5.06
C GLY A 490 19.26 10.58 4.73
N GLU A 491 20.04 11.14 3.81
CA GLU A 491 19.85 12.52 3.36
C GLU A 491 18.80 12.59 2.25
N HIS A 492 17.97 13.64 2.26
CA HIS A 492 16.90 13.88 1.30
C HIS A 492 17.16 15.13 0.46
N GLU A 493 16.59 15.18 -0.74
CA GLU A 493 16.57 16.35 -1.62
C GLU A 493 15.83 17.49 -0.90
N PHE A 494 16.29 18.73 -1.06
CA PHE A 494 15.56 19.86 -0.52
C PHE A 494 14.12 19.87 -1.07
N GLY A 495 13.11 19.83 -0.20
CA GLY A 495 11.68 19.82 -0.58
C GLY A 495 11.14 18.54 -1.23
N TRP A 496 11.82 17.39 -1.10
CA TRP A 496 11.45 16.11 -1.73
C TRP A 496 9.98 15.71 -1.59
N TYR A 497 9.41 15.92 -0.40
CA TYR A 497 8.03 15.59 -0.02
C TYR A 497 6.94 16.26 -0.88
N LEU A 498 7.30 17.17 -1.80
CA LEU A 498 6.37 17.77 -2.76
C LEU A 498 6.07 16.85 -3.94
N LEU A 499 6.99 15.95 -4.29
CA LEU A 499 6.87 15.05 -5.45
C LEU A 499 7.02 13.57 -5.07
N ASP A 500 7.67 13.27 -3.95
CA ASP A 500 7.90 11.93 -3.42
C ASP A 500 7.00 11.70 -2.21
N PHE A 501 6.08 10.74 -2.34
CA PHE A 501 5.08 10.46 -1.31
C PHE A 501 5.39 9.21 -0.49
N ASP A 502 6.26 8.32 -0.99
CA ASP A 502 6.61 7.03 -0.38
C ASP A 502 8.06 6.95 0.14
N ASP A 503 8.80 8.05 0.07
CA ASP A 503 10.17 8.27 0.57
C ASP A 503 11.23 7.40 -0.14
N ASP A 504 11.03 7.10 -1.43
CA ASP A 504 11.94 6.30 -2.26
C ASP A 504 12.92 7.14 -3.12
N HIS A 505 12.85 8.47 -3.03
CA HIS A 505 13.57 9.47 -3.81
C HIS A 505 13.24 9.49 -5.32
N LEU A 506 12.02 9.08 -5.69
CA LEU A 506 11.42 9.21 -7.01
C LEU A 506 10.17 10.10 -6.92
N ALA A 507 9.89 10.84 -7.99
CA ALA A 507 8.61 11.54 -8.10
C ALA A 507 7.50 10.55 -8.45
N GLU A 508 6.28 10.76 -7.94
CA GLU A 508 5.11 9.95 -8.30
C GLU A 508 4.55 10.21 -9.69
N GLY A 509 5.08 11.20 -10.41
CA GLY A 509 4.63 11.58 -11.75
C GLY A 509 4.47 13.09 -11.86
N SER A 510 3.62 13.53 -12.79
CA SER A 510 3.00 14.85 -12.74
C SER A 510 1.72 14.83 -11.91
N SER A 511 1.19 16.00 -11.57
CA SER A 511 0.09 16.15 -10.61
C SER A 511 -1.28 16.30 -11.29
N PRO A 512 -2.24 15.37 -11.08
CA PRO A 512 -3.60 15.40 -11.66
C PRO A 512 -4.54 16.49 -11.11
N ILE A 513 -3.99 17.36 -10.28
CA ILE A 513 -4.67 18.53 -9.70
C ILE A 513 -3.86 19.81 -9.90
N ASN A 514 -2.79 19.76 -10.69
CA ASN A 514 -1.93 20.90 -10.96
C ASN A 514 -1.29 20.79 -12.34
N TRP A 515 -1.83 21.54 -13.30
CA TRP A 515 -1.45 21.58 -14.72
C TRP A 515 0.04 21.85 -15.05
N ASP A 516 0.81 22.31 -14.07
CA ASP A 516 2.21 22.75 -14.13
C ASP A 516 2.87 22.34 -12.81
N THR A 517 3.41 21.11 -12.81
CA THR A 517 3.87 20.44 -11.59
C THR A 517 5.12 21.08 -10.99
N ASP A 518 6.07 21.56 -11.82
CA ASP A 518 7.28 22.22 -11.34
C ASP A 518 7.17 23.74 -11.20
N GLY A 519 6.06 24.32 -11.68
CA GLY A 519 5.71 25.72 -11.49
C GLY A 519 6.37 26.65 -12.50
N ASP A 520 6.92 26.14 -13.60
CA ASP A 520 7.69 26.91 -14.57
C ASP A 520 6.87 27.55 -15.70
N TRP A 521 5.54 27.40 -15.63
CA TRP A 521 4.49 27.80 -16.57
C TRP A 521 4.33 26.96 -17.83
N MET A 522 5.13 25.92 -18.00
CA MET A 522 4.91 24.94 -19.04
C MET A 522 3.92 23.92 -18.50
N ASN A 523 3.06 23.45 -19.41
CA ASN A 523 2.05 22.49 -19.04
C ASN A 523 2.65 21.09 -19.15
N ASP A 524 2.37 20.26 -18.15
CA ASP A 524 3.02 18.96 -17.95
C ASP A 524 2.92 18.06 -19.19
N TRP A 525 1.76 18.06 -19.87
CA TRP A 525 1.57 17.29 -21.09
C TRP A 525 2.58 17.67 -22.19
N PHE A 526 2.83 18.97 -22.42
CA PHE A 526 3.76 19.41 -23.46
C PHE A 526 5.19 19.00 -23.16
N GLU A 527 5.57 19.03 -21.90
CA GLU A 527 6.92 18.68 -21.44
C GLU A 527 7.19 17.19 -21.58
N VAL A 528 6.25 16.36 -21.14
CA VAL A 528 6.32 14.91 -21.35
C VAL A 528 6.30 14.57 -22.85
N ARG A 529 5.51 15.31 -23.64
CA ARG A 529 5.41 15.07 -25.07
C ARG A 529 6.69 15.42 -25.82
N ASP A 530 7.36 16.51 -25.47
CA ASP A 530 8.63 16.92 -26.09
C ASP A 530 9.71 15.85 -25.88
N ASP A 531 9.86 15.38 -24.63
CA ASP A 531 10.75 14.27 -24.23
C ASP A 531 10.49 12.98 -25.05
N GLU A 532 9.22 12.69 -25.34
CA GLU A 532 8.85 11.51 -26.13
C GLU A 532 9.11 11.66 -27.63
N GLU A 533 8.97 12.87 -28.19
CA GLU A 533 9.15 13.12 -29.62
C GLU A 533 10.62 13.20 -30.03
N ASP A 534 11.48 13.73 -29.16
CA ASP A 534 12.92 13.83 -29.42
C ASP A 534 13.69 12.56 -28.99
N GLY A 535 13.08 11.72 -28.15
CA GLY A 535 13.58 10.44 -27.68
C GLY A 535 14.56 10.56 -26.50
N VAL A 536 14.61 11.71 -25.83
CA VAL A 536 15.39 11.97 -24.62
C VAL A 536 14.39 12.22 -23.50
N ARG A 537 14.28 11.28 -22.56
CA ARG A 537 13.43 11.48 -21.38
C ARG A 537 14.17 12.31 -20.33
N GLY A 538 13.49 13.30 -19.77
CA GLY A 538 13.90 14.06 -18.58
C GLY A 538 14.56 15.41 -18.84
N ASP A 539 14.64 15.92 -20.08
CA ASP A 539 15.27 17.21 -20.38
C ASP A 539 14.32 18.39 -20.60
N SER A 540 13.04 18.14 -20.87
CA SER A 540 11.93 19.09 -20.73
C SER A 540 10.91 18.70 -19.64
N SER A 541 10.98 17.49 -19.08
CA SER A 541 10.08 16.88 -18.05
C SER A 541 9.40 17.79 -17.00
N PRO A 542 8.17 17.41 -16.55
CA PRO A 542 7.27 18.19 -15.67
C PRO A 542 7.69 18.35 -14.20
N ILE A 543 8.93 18.01 -13.87
CA ILE A 543 9.44 18.02 -12.49
C ILE A 543 10.81 18.69 -12.42
N ARG A 544 11.09 19.59 -13.37
CA ARG A 544 12.42 20.10 -13.69
C ARG A 544 12.39 21.64 -13.74
N TYR A 545 13.30 22.21 -14.53
CA TYR A 545 13.65 23.62 -14.49
C TYR A 545 13.01 24.32 -15.67
N ASP A 546 12.75 25.61 -15.51
CA ASP A 546 12.18 26.51 -16.52
C ASP A 546 12.55 26.20 -17.98
N SER A 547 11.63 25.49 -18.63
CA SER A 547 11.72 24.99 -19.99
C SER A 547 11.24 26.01 -21.03
N ARG A 548 10.69 27.17 -20.62
CA ARG A 548 10.35 28.31 -21.52
C ARG A 548 11.56 28.87 -22.26
N THR A 549 12.76 28.55 -21.79
CA THR A 549 14.04 28.98 -22.37
C THR A 549 14.61 28.04 -23.43
N THR A 550 13.98 26.88 -23.69
CA THR A 550 14.44 25.94 -24.70
C THR A 550 14.27 26.52 -26.10
N SER A 551 15.34 26.46 -26.88
CA SER A 551 15.54 27.19 -28.14
C SER A 551 15.92 26.28 -29.28
#